data_AF-A0A1F3YKZ4-F1
#
_entry.id   AF-A0A1F3YKZ4-F1
#
_cell.length_a   1.000
_cell.length_b   1.000
_cell.length_c   1.000
_cell.angle_alpha   90.00
_cell.angle_beta   90.00
_cell.angle_gamma   90.00
#
_symmetry.space_group_name_H-M   'P 1'
#
loop_
_entity.id
_entity.type
_entity.pdbx_description
1 polymer ?
#
loop_
_entity_poly.entity_id
_entity_poly.type
_entity_poly.pdbx_seq_one_letter_code
_entity_poly.pdbx_strand_id
1 'polypeptide(L)' 'MRAALDALRGELGFELDAIDVDAEPELERRYNELVPVLMHGERELARWRLDTSVLRAYLRDIG' A
#
# COMPACT_ATOMS: atom_id res chain seq x y z
N MET A 1 5.59 7.30 1.62
CA MET A 1 4.58 6.23 1.83
C MET A 1 5.04 5.23 2.89
N ARG A 2 6.19 4.56 2.72
CA ARG A 2 6.67 3.49 3.64
C ARG A 2 6.70 3.85 5.12
N ALA A 3 7.35 4.94 5.51
CA ALA A 3 7.44 5.36 6.93
C ALA A 3 6.06 5.57 7.61
N ALA A 4 5.07 6.05 6.86
CA ALA A 4 3.72 6.23 7.37
C ALA A 4 2.99 4.89 7.55
N LEU A 5 3.25 3.91 6.68
CA LEU A 5 2.76 2.54 6.84
C LEU A 5 3.39 1.87 8.05
N ASP A 6 4.69 2.01 8.27
CA ASP A 6 5.38 1.41 9.42
C ASP A 6 4.82 1.96 10.75
N ALA A 7 4.51 3.26 10.82
CA ALA A 7 3.87 3.87 11.99
C ALA A 7 2.46 3.29 12.23
N LEU A 8 1.63 3.21 11.19
CA LEU A 8 0.30 2.60 11.29
C LEU A 8 0.37 1.11 11.63
N ARG A 9 1.40 0.41 11.17
CA ARG A 9 1.63 -1.02 11.44
C ARG A 9 1.85 -1.25 12.93
N GLY A 10 2.62 -0.37 13.58
CA GLY A 10 2.81 -0.42 15.03
C GLY A 10 1.53 -0.13 15.83
N GLU A 11 0.60 0.66 15.29
CA GLU A 11 -0.67 0.99 15.95
C GLU A 11 -1.74 -0.09 15.77
N LEU A 12 -1.90 -0.61 14.55
CA LEU A 12 -3.05 -1.43 14.15
C LEU A 12 -2.70 -2.91 13.95
N GLY A 13 -1.42 -3.26 13.79
CA GLY A 13 -0.98 -4.64 13.65
C GLY A 13 -1.43 -5.32 12.35
N PHE A 14 -0.90 -4.87 11.19
CA PHE A 14 -1.15 -5.49 9.89
C PHE A 14 0.15 -6.00 9.24
N GLU A 15 0.02 -6.93 8.29
CA GLU A 15 1.13 -7.39 7.45
C GLU A 15 1.33 -6.46 6.25
N LEU A 16 2.59 -6.17 5.94
CA LEU A 16 2.97 -5.33 4.80
C LEU A 16 4.00 -6.06 3.96
N ASP A 17 3.61 -6.42 2.75
CA ASP A 17 4.52 -6.95 1.73
C ASP A 17 4.97 -5.83 0.79
N ALA A 18 6.27 -5.82 0.46
CA ALA A 18 6.88 -4.83 -0.40
C ALA A 18 7.44 -5.53 -1.64
N ILE A 19 6.70 -5.40 -2.74
CA ILE A 19 7.02 -6.04 -4.01
C ILE A 19 7.72 -5.01 -4.91
N ASP A 20 8.84 -5.42 -5.50
CA ASP A 20 9.52 -4.65 -6.53
C ASP A 20 8.79 -4.83 -7.86
N VAL A 21 8.18 -3.77 -8.37
CA VAL A 21 7.38 -3.83 -9.60
C VAL A 21 8.22 -4.16 -10.82
N ASP A 22 9.50 -3.77 -10.83
CA ASP A 22 10.41 -3.97 -11.96
C ASP A 22 10.89 -5.44 -12.03
N ALA A 23 10.75 -6.20 -10.93
CA ALA A 23 11.08 -7.61 -10.89
C ALA A 23 9.97 -8.52 -11.44
N GLU A 24 8.73 -8.01 -11.52
CA GLU A 24 7.56 -8.77 -11.95
C GLU A 24 6.96 -8.19 -13.24
N PRO A 25 7.10 -8.86 -14.39
CA PRO A 25 6.67 -8.30 -15.69
C PRO A 25 5.19 -7.90 -15.75
N GLU A 26 4.33 -8.59 -15.00
CA GLU A 26 2.90 -8.26 -14.91
C GLU A 26 2.66 -6.97 -14.13
N LEU A 27 3.41 -6.76 -13.04
CA LEU A 27 3.34 -5.55 -12.23
C LEU A 27 4.04 -4.37 -12.92
N GLU A 28 5.20 -4.58 -13.55
CA GLU A 28 5.90 -3.58 -14.36
C GLU A 28 4.98 -3.04 -15.46
N ARG A 29 4.30 -3.93 -16.21
CA ARG A 29 3.35 -3.51 -17.25
C ARG A 29 2.13 -2.78 -16.71
N ARG A 30 1.67 -3.13 -15.51
CA ARG A 30 0.47 -2.55 -14.90
C ARG A 30 0.75 -1.21 -14.22
N TYR A 31 1.88 -1.11 -13.53
CA TYR A 31 2.21 0.01 -12.67
C TYR A 31 3.35 0.85 -13.22
N ASN A 32 4.42 0.29 -13.78
CA ASN A 32 5.55 1.05 -14.33
C ASN A 32 5.95 2.20 -13.37
N GLU A 33 5.97 3.45 -13.84
CA GLU A 33 6.27 4.66 -13.06
C GLU A 33 5.19 5.09 -12.05
N LEU A 34 4.08 4.35 -11.92
CA LEU A 34 2.98 4.63 -11.00
C LEU A 34 3.30 4.22 -9.54
N VAL A 35 4.56 3.96 -9.25
CA VAL A 35 5.06 3.64 -7.91
C VAL A 35 5.42 4.91 -7.12
N PRO A 36 5.34 4.89 -5.77
CA PRO A 36 4.81 3.80 -4.95
C PRO A 36 3.27 3.71 -5.03
N VAL A 37 2.78 2.48 -5.11
CA VAL A 37 1.35 2.12 -5.08
C VAL A 37 1.09 1.22 -3.87
N LEU A 38 -0.05 1.41 -3.20
CA LEU A 38 -0.49 0.59 -2.09
C LEU A 38 -1.78 -0.14 -2.49
N MET A 39 -1.75 -1.46 -2.39
CA MET A 39 -2.86 -2.34 -2.72
C MET A 39 -3.29 -3.14 -1.49
N HIS A 40 -4.58 -3.49 -1.42
CA HIS A 40 -5.09 -4.56 -0.57
C HIS A 40 -5.91 -5.50 -1.45
N GLY A 41 -5.36 -6.70 -1.71
CA GLY A 41 -5.87 -7.58 -2.76
C GLY A 41 -5.89 -6.84 -4.11
N GLU A 42 -7.05 -6.80 -4.76
CA GLU A 42 -7.22 -6.11 -6.05
C GLU A 42 -7.54 -4.61 -5.91
N ARG A 43 -7.71 -4.10 -4.68
CA ARG A 43 -8.11 -2.71 -4.43
C ARG A 43 -6.90 -1.80 -4.24
N GLU A 44 -6.83 -0.75 -5.05
CA GLU A 44 -5.86 0.34 -4.84
C GLU A 44 -6.32 1.25 -3.72
N LEU A 45 -5.45 1.46 -2.73
CA LEU A 45 -5.70 2.32 -1.56
C LEU A 45 -5.00 3.67 -1.68
N ALA A 46 -3.85 3.72 -2.34
CA ALA A 46 -3.06 4.92 -2.49
C ALA A 46 -2.06 4.81 -3.64
N ARG A 47 -1.76 5.94 -4.28
CA ARG A 47 -0.74 6.06 -5.32
C ARG A 47 -0.01 7.38 -5.17
N TRP A 48 1.33 7.34 -5.17
CA TRP A 48 2.28 8.44 -4.94
C TRP A 48 2.17 9.14 -3.57
N ARG A 49 0.96 9.33 -3.03
CA ARG A 49 0.67 9.90 -1.71
C ARG A 49 -0.24 8.97 -0.95
N LEU A 50 -0.05 8.94 0.37
CA LEU A 50 -0.85 8.17 1.31
C LEU A 50 -1.58 9.13 2.24
N ASP A 51 -2.90 9.00 2.33
CA ASP A 51 -3.68 9.60 3.41
C ASP A 51 -3.81 8.59 4.55
N THR A 52 -3.14 8.88 5.66
CA THR A 52 -3.13 7.98 6.82
C THR A 52 -4.46 7.93 7.56
N SER A 53 -5.29 8.96 7.46
CA SER A 53 -6.63 8.97 8.07
C SER A 53 -7.57 8.06 7.29
N VAL A 54 -7.53 8.13 5.96
CA VAL A 54 -8.33 7.24 5.09
C VAL A 54 -7.88 5.80 5.23
N LEU A 55 -6.57 5.53 5.21
CA LEU A 55 -6.06 4.17 5.40
C LEU A 55 -6.42 3.62 6.79
N ARG A 56 -6.28 4.42 7.85
CA ARG A 56 -6.67 4.00 9.21
C ARG A 56 -8.16 3.65 9.28
N ALA A 57 -9.03 4.48 8.69
CA ALA A 57 -10.46 4.21 8.66
C ALA A 57 -10.76 2.90 7.90
N TYR A 58 -10.10 2.68 6.74
CA TYR A 58 -10.24 1.46 5.97
C TYR A 58 -9.79 0.22 6.74
N LEU A 59 -8.60 0.24 7.35
CA LEU A 59 -8.07 -0.90 8.11
C LEU A 59 -8.95 -1.28 9.30
N ARG A 60 -9.63 -0.30 9.93
CA ARG A 60 -10.59 -0.56 11.01
C ARG A 60 -11.93 -1.13 10.54
N ASP A 61 -12.27 -0.96 9.26
CA ASP A 61 -13.51 -1.47 8.67
C ASP A 61 -13.38 -2.93 8.21
N ILE A 62 -12.17 -3.34 7.84
CA ILE A 62 -11.88 -4.70 7.33
C ILE A 62 -11.33 -5.67 8.39
N GLY A 63 -11.00 -5.18 9.59
CA GLY A 63 -10.48 -5.97 10.72
C GLY A 63 -11.56 -6.29 11.74
#